data_AF-A0A7S8A7S4-F1
#
_entry.id   AF-A0A7S8A7S4-F1
#
_cell.length_a   1.000
_cell.length_b   1.000
_cell.length_c   1.000
_cell.angle_alpha   90.00
_cell.angle_beta   90.00
_cell.angle_gamma   90.00
#
_symmetry.space_group_name_H-M   'P 1'
#
loop_
_entity.id
_entity.type
_entity.pdbx_description
1 polymer ?
#
loop_
_entity_poly.entity_id
_entity_poly.type
_entity_poly.pdbx_seq_one_letter_code
_entity_poly.pdbx_strand_id
1 'polypeptide(L)'
;MKSMIVASAFFVVSAGLTSAHARVVCHHDPVCQAQRDGTSVDQARKREQGVTDCVTAAGYTRADWSAYRVPEGPAKKVRACLARKGLPTT
;
A
#
# COMPACT_ATOMS: atom_id res chain seq x y z
N MET A 1 -2.32 38.05 -53.58
CA MET A 1 -3.09 36.80 -53.38
C MET A 1 -2.13 35.64 -53.12
N LYS A 2 -2.02 35.22 -51.86
CA LYS A 2 -1.53 33.93 -51.30
C LYS A 2 -1.42 34.19 -49.78
N SER A 3 -2.42 33.78 -48.99
CA SER A 3 -2.38 32.63 -48.05
C SER A 3 -1.27 32.77 -46.99
N MET A 4 -1.46 32.60 -45.68
CA MET A 4 -2.50 31.92 -44.90
C MET A 4 -2.35 32.31 -43.41
N ILE A 5 -3.43 32.17 -42.66
CA ILE A 5 -3.63 32.36 -41.21
C ILE A 5 -2.80 31.37 -40.38
N VAL A 6 -2.24 31.76 -39.22
CA VAL A 6 -2.18 30.90 -38.02
C VAL A 6 -2.26 31.77 -36.74
N ALA A 7 -3.42 31.75 -36.09
CA ALA A 7 -3.54 32.00 -34.66
C ALA A 7 -3.03 30.76 -33.90
N SER A 8 -2.35 30.92 -32.77
CA SER A 8 -2.23 29.83 -31.79
C SER A 8 -1.98 30.38 -30.40
N ALA A 9 -3.00 30.19 -29.57
CA ALA A 9 -3.04 30.47 -28.15
C ALA A 9 -1.95 29.67 -27.42
N PHE A 10 -1.20 30.35 -26.55
CA PHE A 10 -0.40 29.68 -25.54
C PHE A 10 -1.36 29.10 -24.49
N PHE A 11 -1.75 27.84 -24.68
CA PHE A 11 -2.31 27.01 -23.63
C PHE A 11 -1.22 26.79 -22.57
N VAL A 12 -1.35 27.48 -21.44
CA VAL A 12 -0.62 27.16 -20.22
C VAL A 12 -1.18 25.82 -19.72
N VAL A 13 -0.51 24.73 -20.09
CA VAL A 13 -0.76 23.40 -19.53
C VAL A 13 -0.28 23.42 -18.09
N SER A 14 -1.21 23.66 -17.18
CA SER A 14 -1.05 23.43 -15.74
C SER A 14 -1.09 21.92 -15.44
N ALA A 15 -0.15 21.16 -16.00
CA ALA A 15 0.05 19.75 -15.65
C ALA A 15 1.02 19.67 -14.47
N GLY A 16 0.50 19.82 -13.26
CA GLY A 16 1.30 19.73 -12.04
C GLY A 16 0.52 19.41 -10.77
N LEU A 17 -0.77 19.04 -10.87
CA LEU A 17 -1.49 18.49 -9.74
C LEU A 17 -0.99 17.05 -9.54
N THR A 18 0.04 16.90 -8.71
CA THR A 18 0.37 15.62 -8.10
C THR A 18 -0.91 15.12 -7.43
N SER A 19 -1.50 14.06 -7.99
CA SER A 19 -2.59 13.35 -7.34
C SER A 19 -2.07 12.83 -6.01
N ALA A 20 -2.35 13.56 -4.93
CA ALA A 20 -2.27 13.04 -3.59
C ALA A 20 -3.36 11.97 -3.47
N HIS A 21 -3.08 10.78 -3.99
CA HIS A 21 -3.94 9.62 -3.82
C HIS A 21 -4.03 9.38 -2.32
N ALA A 22 -5.16 9.74 -1.72
CA ALA A 22 -5.46 9.36 -0.35
C ALA A 22 -5.29 7.83 -0.26
N ARG A 23 -4.28 7.37 0.50
CA ARG A 23 -4.06 5.93 0.69
C ARG A 23 -5.34 5.37 1.32
N VAL A 24 -6.01 4.45 0.63
CA VAL A 24 -7.21 3.80 1.17
C VAL A 24 -6.79 2.97 2.39
N VAL A 25 -7.20 3.43 3.57
CA VAL A 25 -6.94 2.74 4.85
C VAL A 25 -8.02 1.67 5.03
N CYS A 26 -7.65 0.43 4.72
CA CYS A 26 -8.58 -0.70 4.73
C CYS A 26 -8.77 -1.38 6.09
N HIS A 27 -8.15 -0.92 7.19
CA HIS A 27 -8.31 -1.48 8.55
C HIS A 27 -8.36 -3.03 8.64
N HIS A 28 -7.50 -3.73 7.90
CA HIS A 28 -7.44 -5.20 7.83
C HIS A 28 -8.62 -5.90 7.11
N ASP A 29 -9.52 -5.16 6.47
CA ASP A 29 -10.60 -5.72 5.64
C ASP A 29 -10.03 -6.33 4.34
N PRO A 30 -10.17 -7.66 4.14
CA PRO A 30 -9.65 -8.33 2.97
C PRO A 30 -10.34 -7.92 1.66
N VAL A 31 -11.60 -7.46 1.69
CA VAL A 31 -12.32 -6.99 0.49
C VAL A 31 -11.77 -5.64 0.05
N CYS A 32 -11.67 -4.68 0.98
CA CYS A 32 -11.05 -3.39 0.70
C CYS A 32 -9.59 -3.55 0.24
N GLN A 33 -8.82 -4.42 0.91
CA GLN A 33 -7.43 -4.68 0.51
C GLN A 33 -7.33 -5.30 -0.87
N ALA A 34 -8.18 -6.28 -1.18
CA ALA A 34 -8.24 -6.91 -2.50
C ALA A 34 -8.52 -5.87 -3.59
N GLN A 35 -9.50 -4.98 -3.37
CA GLN A 35 -9.83 -3.91 -4.30
C GLN A 35 -8.70 -2.89 -4.45
N ARG A 36 -8.08 -2.46 -3.34
CA ARG A 36 -6.97 -1.49 -3.35
C ARG A 36 -5.74 -2.04 -4.05
N ASP A 37 -5.41 -3.29 -3.79
CA ASP A 37 -4.18 -3.93 -4.24
C ASP A 37 -4.36 -4.67 -5.58
N GLY A 38 -5.58 -4.71 -6.14
CA GLY A 38 -5.89 -5.39 -7.40
C GLY A 38 -5.74 -6.91 -7.32
N THR A 39 -6.04 -7.51 -6.17
CA THR A 39 -5.87 -8.95 -5.87
C THR A 39 -7.20 -9.63 -5.56
N SER A 40 -7.21 -10.95 -5.39
CA SER A 40 -8.42 -11.65 -4.91
C SER A 40 -8.58 -11.52 -3.39
N VAL A 41 -9.83 -11.61 -2.90
CA VAL A 41 -10.14 -11.58 -1.46
C VAL A 41 -9.41 -12.69 -0.71
N ASP A 42 -9.25 -13.86 -1.33
CA ASP A 42 -8.50 -14.98 -0.74
C ASP A 42 -7.01 -14.68 -0.63
N GLN A 43 -6.42 -14.01 -1.62
CA GLN A 43 -5.02 -13.58 -1.56
C GLN A 43 -4.81 -12.53 -0.46
N ALA A 44 -5.71 -11.54 -0.37
CA ALA A 44 -5.68 -10.53 0.69
C ALA A 44 -5.83 -11.18 2.09
N ARG A 45 -6.75 -12.14 2.24
CA ARG A 45 -6.93 -12.90 3.49
C ARG A 45 -5.69 -13.71 3.85
N LYS A 46 -5.11 -14.46 2.90
CA LYS A 46 -3.88 -15.24 3.13
C LYS A 46 -2.71 -14.35 3.56
N ARG A 47 -2.59 -13.17 2.94
CA ARG A 47 -1.59 -12.17 3.31
C ARG A 47 -1.81 -11.69 4.75
N GLU A 48 -3.03 -11.28 5.10
CA GLU A 48 -3.33 -10.78 6.44
C GLU A 48 -3.13 -11.86 7.52
N GLN A 49 -3.50 -13.12 7.22
CA GLN A 49 -3.21 -14.28 8.06
C GLN A 49 -1.70 -14.44 8.26
N GLY A 50 -0.92 -14.42 7.18
CA GLY A 50 0.53 -14.58 7.25
C GLY A 50 1.23 -13.46 8.03
N VAL A 51 0.73 -12.23 7.95
CA VAL A 51 1.19 -11.12 8.80
C VAL A 51 0.87 -11.41 10.26
N THR A 52 -0.37 -11.80 10.56
CA THR A 52 -0.81 -12.13 11.92
C THR A 52 0.00 -13.27 12.53
N ASP A 53 0.30 -14.32 11.77
CA ASP A 53 1.13 -15.45 12.23
C ASP A 53 2.55 -14.97 12.59
N CYS A 54 3.17 -14.17 11.73
CA CYS A 54 4.53 -13.66 11.95
C CYS A 54 4.62 -12.73 13.16
N VAL A 55 3.61 -11.90 13.38
CA VAL A 55 3.54 -10.99 14.52
C VAL A 55 3.27 -11.77 15.82
N THR A 56 2.35 -12.74 15.79
CA THR A 56 2.06 -13.63 16.92
C THR A 56 3.30 -14.46 17.31
N ALA A 57 4.04 -14.97 16.33
CA ALA A 57 5.29 -15.70 16.57
C ALA A 57 6.37 -14.84 17.26
N ALA A 58 6.30 -13.51 17.13
CA ALA A 58 7.18 -12.58 17.83
C ALA A 58 6.65 -12.18 19.22
N GLY A 59 5.47 -12.66 19.62
CA GLY A 59 4.84 -12.38 20.93
C GLY A 59 3.95 -11.13 20.95
N TYR A 60 3.52 -10.63 19.80
CA TYR A 60 2.72 -9.40 19.68
C TYR A 60 1.40 -9.67 18.96
N THR A 61 0.47 -8.71 19.04
CA THR A 61 -0.78 -8.79 18.28
C THR A 61 -0.69 -8.07 16.94
N ARG A 62 -1.56 -8.44 16.00
CA ARG A 62 -1.67 -7.74 14.71
C ARG A 62 -1.94 -6.23 14.88
N ALA A 63 -2.66 -5.84 15.93
CA ALA A 63 -2.95 -4.46 16.28
C ALA A 63 -1.71 -3.72 16.80
N ASP A 64 -0.85 -4.37 17.57
CA ASP A 64 0.43 -3.78 18.00
C ASP A 64 1.33 -3.50 16.79
N TRP A 65 1.33 -4.39 15.81
CA TRP A 65 2.06 -4.20 14.56
C TRP A 65 1.52 -3.03 13.74
N SER A 66 0.20 -2.91 13.55
CA SER A 66 -0.38 -1.76 12.82
C SER A 66 -0.25 -0.44 13.56
N ALA A 67 -0.19 -0.47 14.89
CA ALA A 67 0.00 0.70 15.73
C ALA A 67 1.48 1.06 15.98
N TYR A 68 2.44 0.37 15.33
CA TYR A 68 3.89 0.57 15.53
C TYR A 68 4.35 0.42 16.99
N ARG A 69 3.70 -0.44 17.77
CA ARG A 69 4.01 -0.70 19.19
C ARG A 69 5.02 -1.84 19.41
N VAL A 70 5.38 -2.56 18.35
CA VAL A 70 6.36 -3.64 18.41
C VAL A 70 7.78 -3.05 18.47
N PRO A 71 8.58 -3.30 19.53
CA PRO A 71 9.93 -2.79 19.66
C PRO A 71 10.85 -3.27 18.52
N GLU A 72 11.95 -2.56 18.27
CA GLU A 72 12.81 -2.80 17.11
C GLU A 72 13.35 -4.24 17.03
N GLY A 73 13.76 -4.81 18.17
CA GLY A 73 14.28 -6.19 18.25
C GLY A 73 13.26 -7.23 17.76
N PRO A 74 12.07 -7.32 18.36
CA PRO A 74 10.98 -8.14 17.87
C PRO A 74 10.52 -7.77 16.44
N ALA A 75 10.48 -6.49 16.08
CA ALA A 75 10.10 -6.06 14.74
C ALA A 75 11.04 -6.60 13.65
N LYS A 76 12.35 -6.74 13.93
CA LYS A 76 13.30 -7.43 13.04
C LYS A 76 12.91 -8.89 12.81
N LYS A 77 12.45 -9.60 13.86
CA LYS A 77 11.97 -10.99 13.73
C LYS A 77 10.70 -11.08 12.90
N VAL A 78 9.75 -10.16 13.11
CA VAL A 78 8.53 -10.05 12.30
C VAL A 78 8.89 -9.84 10.82
N ARG A 79 9.73 -8.84 10.51
CA ARG A 79 10.16 -8.56 9.13
C ARG A 79 10.89 -9.73 8.49
N ALA A 80 11.74 -10.43 9.22
CA ALA A 80 12.41 -11.64 8.73
C ALA A 80 11.40 -12.77 8.41
N CYS A 81 10.38 -12.95 9.26
CA CYS A 81 9.30 -13.91 9.01
C CYS A 81 8.49 -13.53 7.77
N LEU A 82 8.12 -12.25 7.62
CA LEU A 82 7.38 -11.73 6.47
C LEU A 82 8.17 -11.93 5.17
N ALA A 83 9.47 -11.59 5.16
CA ALA A 83 10.36 -11.77 4.01
C ALA A 83 10.42 -13.24 3.56
N ARG A 84 10.56 -14.17 4.51
CA ARG A 84 10.54 -15.63 4.22
C ARG A 84 9.23 -16.12 3.60
N LYS A 85 8.12 -15.44 3.90
CA LYS A 85 6.79 -15.76 3.35
C LYS A 85 6.48 -14.99 2.05
N GLY A 86 7.41 -14.17 1.56
CA GLY A 86 7.17 -13.28 0.41
C GLY A 86 6.12 -12.19 0.68
N LEU A 87 5.93 -11.82 1.95
CA LEU A 87 4.96 -10.81 2.38
C LEU A 87 5.64 -9.44 2.54
N PRO A 88 4.89 -8.33 2.37
CA PRO A 88 5.42 -6.98 2.58
C PRO A 88 5.97 -6.80 4.00
N THR A 89 7.16 -6.22 4.11
CA THR A 89 7.91 -6.01 5.36
C THR A 89 7.85 -4.58 5.89
N THR A 90 7.18 -3.70 5.15
CA THR A 90 7.08 -2.25 5.36
C THR A 90 5.84 -1.86 6.14
#